data_AF-A0AAN6PBV6-F1
#
_entry.id   AF-A0AAN6PBV6-F1
#
_cell.length_a   1.000
_cell.length_b   1.000
_cell.length_c   1.000
_cell.angle_alpha   90.00
_cell.angle_beta   90.00
_cell.angle_gamma   90.00
#
_symmetry.space_group_name_H-M   'P 1'
#
loop_
_entity.id
_entity.type
_entity.pdbx_description
1 polymer ?
#
loop_
_entity_poly.entity_id
_entity_poly.type
_entity_poly.pdbx_seq_one_letter_code
_entity_poly.pdbx_strand_id
1 'polypeptide(L)'
;MAPFKVIVIGAGLAGGLLSNGLLHNNVDFTVYESDERNSKREGYQIRLGSPALVGFKACLTQDQQVTLYKMFGRSGGMISSAPIFYDTQLNKLLDLTKFPAYTKSAPINRVLLRSFFQEPLDVAGRIQFNKRFQGYEILPQFGDAPSRVRVSFRDGTVDECDLLISAEGSVSKANTQIGLNNIVQLRGRWVFLAKGSLPAEKLMRLTPEVRQAPMMVIKDGIVLFYSAYLPDGFRTKDPDAKQGEVDYDEDLASLFWGLQIPQDLCPEDPRKLENKIEFCLDKIKTWDPQL
;
A
#
# COMPACT_ATOMS: atom_id res chain seq x y z
N MET A 1 15.95 31.76 -19.11
CA MET A 1 15.86 31.08 -17.79
C MET A 1 15.78 29.59 -18.05
N ALA A 2 16.43 28.78 -17.21
CA ALA A 2 16.19 27.34 -17.24
C ALA A 2 14.71 27.06 -16.91
N PRO A 3 14.10 26.00 -17.47
CA PRO A 3 12.73 25.63 -17.15
C PRO A 3 12.60 25.27 -15.67
N PHE A 4 11.44 25.58 -15.08
CA PHE A 4 11.11 25.24 -13.69
C PHE A 4 11.18 23.72 -13.48
N LYS A 5 11.99 23.29 -12.53
CA LYS A 5 12.27 21.86 -12.25
C LYS A 5 11.82 21.45 -10.86
N VAL A 6 11.11 20.33 -10.80
CA VAL A 6 10.68 19.66 -9.56
C VAL A 6 11.51 18.40 -9.31
N ILE A 7 11.96 18.19 -8.07
CA ILE A 7 12.48 16.89 -7.63
C ILE A 7 11.50 16.25 -6.66
N VAL A 8 11.14 14.99 -6.93
CA VAL A 8 10.31 14.16 -6.04
C VAL A 8 11.17 13.06 -5.43
N ILE A 9 11.21 12.98 -4.10
CA ILE A 9 11.92 11.91 -3.40
C ILE A 9 10.95 10.79 -3.04
N GLY A 10 11.15 9.62 -3.62
CA GLY A 10 10.38 8.40 -3.40
C GLY A 10 9.37 8.14 -4.51
N ALA A 11 9.51 7.01 -5.21
CA ALA A 11 8.54 6.52 -6.20
C ALA A 11 7.54 5.56 -5.56
N GLY A 12 7.14 5.82 -4.31
CA GLY A 12 6.10 5.08 -3.60
C GLY A 12 4.70 5.41 -4.13
N LEU A 13 3.65 5.06 -3.36
CA LEU A 13 2.26 5.30 -3.77
C LEU A 13 1.96 6.79 -3.99
N ALA A 14 2.30 7.64 -3.01
CA ALA A 14 2.03 9.08 -3.09
C ALA A 14 2.92 9.79 -4.11
N GLY A 15 4.24 9.54 -4.08
CA GLY A 15 5.19 10.15 -5.01
C GLY A 15 4.96 9.73 -6.46
N GLY A 16 4.66 8.44 -6.70
CA GLY A 16 4.30 7.94 -8.02
C GLY A 16 3.00 8.56 -8.55
N LEU A 17 1.95 8.63 -7.72
CA LEU A 17 0.70 9.27 -8.12
C LEU A 17 0.90 10.75 -8.47
N LEU A 18 1.52 11.53 -7.58
CA LEU A 18 1.79 12.95 -7.83
C LEU A 18 2.58 13.17 -9.11
N SER A 19 3.60 12.34 -9.35
CA SER A 19 4.47 12.46 -10.52
C SER A 19 3.75 12.16 -11.82
N ASN A 20 2.70 11.31 -11.82
CA ASN A 20 1.82 11.17 -12.99
C ASN A 20 1.08 12.48 -13.27
N GLY A 21 0.62 13.18 -12.22
CA GLY A 21 0.04 14.50 -12.36
C GLY A 21 1.02 15.51 -12.96
N LEU A 22 2.28 15.52 -12.51
CA LEU A 22 3.34 16.37 -13.08
C LEU A 22 3.59 16.04 -14.56
N LEU A 23 3.65 14.76 -14.90
CA LEU A 23 3.86 14.28 -16.27
C LEU A 23 2.75 14.78 -17.21
N HIS A 24 1.48 14.63 -16.81
CA HIS A 24 0.33 15.03 -17.63
C HIS A 24 0.17 16.54 -17.77
N ASN A 25 0.83 17.32 -16.92
CA ASN A 25 0.83 18.78 -16.97
C ASN A 25 2.12 19.36 -17.56
N ASN A 26 2.97 18.54 -18.21
CA ASN A 26 4.22 18.95 -18.84
C ASN A 26 5.17 19.73 -17.91
N VAL A 27 5.17 19.41 -16.62
CA VAL A 27 6.13 19.97 -15.66
C VAL A 27 7.46 19.24 -15.84
N ASP A 28 8.59 19.94 -15.77
CA ASP A 28 9.89 19.27 -15.74
C ASP A 28 10.16 18.71 -14.34
N PHE A 29 10.37 17.40 -14.25
CA PHE A 29 10.63 16.76 -12.97
C PHE A 29 11.55 15.54 -13.08
N THR A 30 12.09 15.14 -11.92
CA THR A 30 12.77 13.86 -11.74
C THR A 30 12.35 13.23 -10.42
N VAL A 31 12.05 11.94 -10.45
CA VAL A 31 11.74 11.14 -9.26
C VAL A 31 12.96 10.33 -8.87
N TYR A 32 13.39 10.43 -7.62
CA TYR A 32 14.49 9.65 -7.08
C TYR A 32 13.97 8.56 -6.15
N GLU A 33 14.24 7.30 -6.48
CA GLU A 33 13.83 6.13 -5.71
C GLU A 33 15.03 5.40 -5.13
N SER A 34 14.95 5.05 -3.86
CA SER A 34 15.99 4.33 -3.13
C SER A 34 16.07 2.85 -3.49
N ASP A 35 14.96 2.25 -3.89
CA ASP A 35 14.90 0.86 -4.34
C ASP A 35 15.53 0.69 -5.73
N GLU A 36 15.90 -0.55 -6.04
CA GLU A 36 16.20 -0.99 -7.40
C GLU A 36 14.93 -1.06 -8.27
N ARG A 37 15.09 -0.89 -9.59
CA ARG A 37 14.00 -0.84 -10.59
C ARG A 37 13.01 -2.01 -10.50
N ASN A 38 13.50 -3.21 -10.21
CA ASN A 38 12.70 -4.43 -10.12
C ASN A 38 12.67 -5.02 -8.71
N SER A 39 12.83 -4.18 -7.67
CA SER A 39 12.80 -4.63 -6.28
C SER A 39 11.51 -5.40 -5.99
N LYS A 40 11.66 -6.70 -5.73
CA LYS A 40 10.57 -7.59 -5.35
C LYS A 40 10.17 -7.29 -3.91
N ARG A 41 9.31 -6.30 -3.71
CA ARG A 41 8.64 -6.12 -2.42
C ARG A 41 7.52 -7.15 -2.30
N GLU A 42 7.48 -7.86 -1.18
CA GLU A 42 6.29 -8.63 -0.84
C GLU A 42 5.14 -7.66 -0.57
N GLY A 43 4.11 -7.73 -1.42
CA GLY A 43 2.97 -6.83 -1.34
C GLY A 43 1.92 -7.35 -0.39
N TYR A 44 1.58 -6.56 0.63
CA TYR A 44 0.34 -6.72 1.39
C TYR A 44 -0.83 -5.99 0.70
N GLN A 45 -2.05 -6.34 1.08
CA GLN A 45 -3.27 -5.70 0.61
C GLN A 45 -3.48 -4.37 1.34
N ILE A 46 -3.83 -3.32 0.60
CA ILE A 46 -4.25 -2.04 1.16
C ILE A 46 -5.71 -1.77 0.77
N ARG A 47 -6.35 -0.86 1.50
CA ARG A 47 -7.70 -0.39 1.17
C ARG A 47 -7.67 1.10 0.86
N LEU A 48 -8.37 1.48 -0.21
CA LEU A 48 -8.45 2.86 -0.67
C LEU A 48 -9.86 3.38 -0.46
N GLY A 49 -9.97 4.47 0.30
CA GLY A 49 -11.22 5.19 0.52
C GLY A 49 -11.39 6.38 -0.43
N SER A 50 -12.47 7.14 -0.22
CA SER A 50 -12.80 8.35 -1.02
C SER A 50 -11.62 9.33 -1.21
N PRO A 51 -10.77 9.63 -0.20
CA PRO A 51 -9.64 10.55 -0.39
C PRO A 51 -8.63 10.09 -1.46
N ALA A 52 -8.41 8.77 -1.61
CA ALA A 52 -7.53 8.26 -2.65
C ALA A 52 -8.11 8.52 -4.05
N LEU A 53 -9.43 8.39 -4.21
CA LEU A 53 -10.11 8.67 -5.48
C LEU A 53 -9.99 10.15 -5.88
N VAL A 54 -9.96 11.07 -4.93
CA VAL A 54 -9.70 12.50 -5.19
C VAL A 54 -8.30 12.69 -5.78
N GLY A 55 -7.29 12.06 -5.17
CA GLY A 55 -5.92 12.09 -5.70
C GLY A 55 -5.81 11.48 -7.10
N PHE A 56 -6.51 10.38 -7.36
CA PHE A 56 -6.53 9.74 -8.69
C PHE A 56 -7.14 10.65 -9.74
N LYS A 57 -8.26 11.32 -9.44
CA LYS A 57 -8.88 12.29 -10.35
C LYS A 57 -7.98 13.47 -10.66
N ALA A 58 -7.16 13.91 -9.69
CA ALA A 58 -6.27 15.05 -9.85
C ALA A 58 -5.00 14.71 -10.67
N CYS A 59 -4.53 13.46 -10.62
CA CYS A 59 -3.20 13.10 -11.12
C CYS A 59 -3.19 12.10 -12.29
N LEU A 60 -4.32 11.44 -12.61
CA LEU A 60 -4.38 10.41 -13.63
C LEU A 60 -5.35 10.80 -14.75
N THR A 61 -5.04 10.37 -15.97
CA THR A 61 -5.98 10.49 -17.09
C THR A 61 -7.23 9.64 -16.87
N GLN A 62 -8.31 9.93 -17.60
CA GLN A 62 -9.55 9.15 -17.50
C GLN A 62 -9.31 7.67 -17.82
N ASP A 63 -8.49 7.36 -18.82
CA ASP A 63 -8.16 5.98 -19.21
C ASP A 63 -7.35 5.26 -18.14
N GLN A 64 -6.38 5.95 -17.51
CA GLN A 64 -5.64 5.42 -16.37
C GLN A 64 -6.58 5.15 -15.19
N GLN A 65 -7.53 6.04 -14.90
CA GLN A 65 -8.52 5.83 -13.83
C GLN A 65 -9.40 4.60 -14.12
N VAL A 66 -9.94 4.47 -15.32
CA VAL A 66 -10.76 3.32 -15.74
C VAL A 66 -9.96 2.02 -15.60
N THR A 67 -8.70 2.04 -16.02
CA THR A 67 -7.80 0.88 -15.92
C THR A 67 -7.50 0.53 -14.46
N LEU A 68 -7.20 1.53 -13.63
CA LEU A 68 -6.92 1.36 -12.21
C LEU A 68 -8.13 0.83 -11.43
N TYR A 69 -9.34 1.31 -11.73
CA TYR A 69 -10.55 0.86 -11.02
C TYR A 69 -10.87 -0.60 -11.27
N LYS A 70 -10.48 -1.16 -12.42
CA LYS A 70 -10.56 -2.61 -12.69
C LYS A 70 -9.60 -3.44 -11.83
N MET A 71 -8.55 -2.83 -11.28
CA MET A 71 -7.64 -3.48 -10.34
C MET A 71 -8.19 -3.53 -8.92
N PHE A 72 -9.34 -2.91 -8.64
CA PHE A 72 -9.95 -3.03 -7.33
C PHE A 72 -10.54 -4.41 -7.14
N GLY A 73 -10.20 -5.03 -6.01
CA GLY A 73 -10.70 -6.34 -5.64
C GLY A 73 -12.08 -6.28 -5.00
N ARG A 74 -12.75 -7.42 -5.04
CA ARG A 74 -13.83 -7.76 -4.11
C ARG A 74 -13.21 -8.28 -2.81
N SER A 75 -13.74 -7.84 -1.67
CA SER A 75 -13.45 -8.42 -0.35
C SER A 75 -14.59 -9.33 0.04
N GLY A 76 -14.33 -10.63 0.20
CA GLY A 76 -15.40 -11.59 0.46
C GLY A 76 -16.54 -11.49 -0.58
N GLY A 77 -16.19 -11.41 -1.86
CA GLY A 77 -17.16 -11.27 -2.95
C GLY A 77 -17.84 -9.90 -3.09
N MET A 78 -17.60 -8.94 -2.17
CA MET A 78 -18.16 -7.58 -2.24
C MET A 78 -17.11 -6.52 -2.61
N ILE A 79 -17.39 -5.67 -3.61
CA ILE A 79 -16.45 -4.63 -4.13
C ILE A 79 -16.03 -3.63 -3.02
N SER A 80 -16.94 -3.32 -2.09
CA SER A 80 -16.63 -2.45 -0.97
C SER A 80 -17.35 -2.87 0.30
N SER A 81 -16.59 -3.38 1.25
CA SER A 81 -17.10 -3.76 2.57
C SER A 81 -16.15 -3.29 3.66
N ALA A 82 -16.74 -2.81 4.75
CA ALA A 82 -16.04 -2.58 5.99
C ALA A 82 -15.77 -3.92 6.69
N PRO A 83 -14.77 -3.99 7.59
CA PRO A 83 -14.55 -5.20 8.38
C PRO A 83 -15.72 -5.51 9.33
N ILE A 84 -16.01 -6.79 9.52
CA ILE A 84 -16.90 -7.27 10.58
C ILE A 84 -16.05 -7.80 11.73
N PHE A 85 -16.41 -7.42 12.95
CA PHE A 85 -15.72 -7.81 14.17
C PHE A 85 -16.42 -9.02 14.79
N TYR A 86 -15.60 -9.96 15.24
CA TYR A 86 -16.03 -11.20 15.87
C TYR A 86 -15.25 -11.42 17.16
N ASP A 87 -15.84 -12.20 18.07
CA ASP A 87 -15.10 -12.80 19.17
C ASP A 87 -14.32 -14.04 18.71
N THR A 88 -13.67 -14.70 19.66
CA THR A 88 -12.83 -15.88 19.38
C THR A 88 -13.59 -17.15 19.02
N GLN A 89 -14.92 -17.13 19.08
CA GLN A 89 -15.80 -18.23 18.70
C GLN A 89 -16.60 -17.87 17.44
N LEU A 90 -16.15 -16.87 16.67
CA LEU A 90 -16.82 -16.36 15.48
C LEU A 90 -18.24 -15.82 15.74
N ASN A 91 -18.57 -15.43 16.97
CA ASN A 91 -19.80 -14.68 17.21
C ASN A 91 -19.61 -13.22 16.79
N LYS A 92 -20.54 -12.72 15.97
CA LYS A 92 -20.49 -11.36 15.45
C LYS A 92 -20.68 -10.33 16.58
N LEU A 93 -19.67 -9.49 16.78
CA LEU A 93 -19.68 -8.41 17.76
C LEU A 93 -20.15 -7.08 17.17
N LEU A 94 -19.62 -6.73 15.99
CA LEU A 94 -19.89 -5.45 15.34
C LEU A 94 -19.77 -5.56 13.83
N ASP A 95 -20.81 -5.12 13.12
CA ASP A 95 -20.84 -5.11 11.66
C ASP A 95 -20.66 -3.69 11.13
N LEU A 96 -19.42 -3.29 10.82
CA LEU A 96 -19.14 -1.94 10.33
C LEU A 96 -19.77 -1.65 8.96
N THR A 97 -20.21 -2.67 8.22
CA THR A 97 -20.89 -2.46 6.94
C THR A 97 -22.24 -1.75 7.11
N LYS A 98 -22.82 -1.83 8.31
CA LYS A 98 -24.10 -1.21 8.66
C LYS A 98 -23.96 0.23 9.19
N PHE A 99 -22.74 0.74 9.36
CA PHE A 99 -22.50 2.06 9.94
C PHE A 99 -22.32 3.12 8.84
N PRO A 100 -23.24 4.10 8.70
CA PRO A 100 -23.18 5.10 7.63
C PRO A 100 -21.93 5.99 7.69
N ALA A 101 -21.40 6.23 8.89
CA ALA A 101 -20.19 7.02 9.10
C ALA A 101 -18.90 6.27 8.67
N TYR A 102 -18.97 4.94 8.50
CA TYR A 102 -17.82 4.18 8.05
C TYR A 102 -17.68 4.33 6.53
N THR A 103 -16.63 5.02 6.10
CA THR A 103 -16.41 5.26 4.68
C THR A 103 -16.07 3.97 3.95
N LYS A 104 -16.76 3.78 2.82
CA LYS A 104 -16.50 2.67 1.89
C LYS A 104 -15.05 2.74 1.39
N SER A 105 -14.43 1.57 1.30
CA SER A 105 -13.10 1.41 0.72
C SER A 105 -13.03 0.14 -0.12
N ALA A 106 -12.15 0.15 -1.13
CA ALA A 106 -11.91 -1.00 -2.00
C ALA A 106 -10.50 -1.53 -1.76
N PRO A 107 -10.31 -2.86 -1.74
CA PRO A 107 -8.98 -3.44 -1.64
C PRO A 107 -8.20 -3.34 -2.96
N ILE A 108 -6.88 -3.25 -2.85
CA ILE A 108 -5.97 -3.39 -3.99
C ILE A 108 -4.64 -3.97 -3.51
N ASN A 109 -3.99 -4.74 -4.39
CA ASN A 109 -2.62 -5.18 -4.15
C ASN A 109 -1.68 -3.97 -4.21
N ARG A 110 -0.95 -3.70 -3.12
CA ARG A 110 -0.07 -2.54 -3.01
C ARG A 110 1.04 -2.51 -4.06
N VAL A 111 1.60 -3.68 -4.41
CA VAL A 111 2.67 -3.78 -5.40
C VAL A 111 2.12 -3.48 -6.78
N LEU A 112 0.96 -4.04 -7.12
CA LEU A 112 0.27 -3.75 -8.38
C LEU A 112 -0.01 -2.25 -8.51
N LEU A 113 -0.55 -1.61 -7.47
CA LEU A 113 -0.81 -0.17 -7.48
C LEU A 113 0.47 0.66 -7.64
N ARG A 114 1.53 0.28 -6.94
CA ARG A 114 2.83 0.96 -7.06
C ARG A 114 3.38 0.84 -8.48
N SER A 115 3.38 -0.37 -9.05
CA SER A 115 3.84 -0.61 -10.42
C SER A 115 3.03 0.19 -11.43
N PHE A 116 1.70 0.22 -11.27
CA PHE A 116 0.81 1.02 -12.11
C PHE A 116 1.18 2.51 -12.14
N PHE A 117 1.59 3.09 -10.99
CA PHE A 117 2.06 4.48 -10.96
C PHE A 117 3.49 4.66 -11.46
N GLN A 118 4.37 3.69 -11.26
CA GLN A 118 5.78 3.80 -11.66
C GLN A 118 5.98 3.60 -13.16
N GLU A 119 5.24 2.69 -13.79
CA GLU A 119 5.48 2.27 -15.18
C GLU A 119 5.43 3.44 -16.18
N PRO A 120 4.41 4.33 -16.19
CA PRO A 120 4.38 5.47 -17.12
C PRO A 120 5.55 6.44 -16.92
N LEU A 121 5.96 6.65 -15.66
CA LEU A 121 7.07 7.53 -15.31
C LEU A 121 8.40 6.93 -15.73
N ASP A 122 8.54 5.62 -15.61
CA ASP A 122 9.75 4.91 -15.96
C ASP A 122 9.94 4.85 -17.49
N VAL A 123 8.86 4.58 -18.23
CA VAL A 123 8.83 4.67 -19.70
C VAL A 123 9.19 6.08 -20.17
N ALA A 124 8.73 7.12 -19.45
CA ALA A 124 9.08 8.50 -19.72
C ALA A 124 10.51 8.90 -19.28
N GLY A 125 11.30 7.97 -18.71
CA GLY A 125 12.67 8.23 -18.25
C GLY A 125 12.74 9.17 -17.03
N ARG A 126 11.64 9.30 -16.27
CA ARG A 126 11.51 10.25 -15.16
C ARG A 126 11.90 9.68 -13.80
N ILE A 127 12.16 8.38 -13.69
CA ILE A 127 12.60 7.73 -12.44
C ILE A 127 14.08 7.39 -12.47
N GLN A 128 14.80 7.84 -11.45
CA GLN A 128 16.18 7.49 -11.15
C GLN A 128 16.19 6.55 -9.92
N PHE A 129 16.43 5.27 -10.15
CA PHE A 129 16.52 4.23 -9.12
C PHE A 129 17.89 4.22 -8.41
N ASN A 130 18.00 3.50 -7.30
CA ASN A 130 19.21 3.40 -6.47
C ASN A 130 19.68 4.75 -5.87
N LYS A 131 18.77 5.72 -5.75
CA LYS A 131 19.06 7.07 -5.29
C LYS A 131 18.44 7.30 -3.91
N ARG A 132 19.18 6.90 -2.89
CA ARG A 132 18.79 7.10 -1.49
C ARG A 132 19.10 8.53 -1.06
N PHE A 133 18.04 9.32 -0.86
CA PHE A 133 18.13 10.69 -0.35
C PHE A 133 18.93 10.78 0.95
N GLN A 134 19.81 11.77 1.00
CA GLN A 134 20.66 12.07 2.14
C GLN A 134 20.21 13.32 2.87
N GLY A 135 19.86 14.37 2.14
CA GLY A 135 19.43 15.65 2.66
C GLY A 135 19.35 16.69 1.53
N TYR A 136 18.99 17.91 1.90
CA TYR A 136 18.95 19.04 0.97
C TYR A 136 19.62 20.29 1.55
N GLU A 137 19.93 21.25 0.70
CA GLU A 137 20.42 22.58 1.06
C GLU A 137 19.66 23.63 0.24
N ILE A 138 19.23 24.72 0.88
CA ILE A 138 18.74 25.89 0.15
C ILE A 138 19.95 26.69 -0.30
N LEU A 139 20.13 26.80 -1.60
CA LEU A 139 21.26 27.51 -2.17
C LEU A 139 21.07 29.03 -2.01
N PRO A 140 22.15 29.77 -1.68
CA PRO A 140 22.10 31.22 -1.57
C PRO A 140 21.59 31.87 -2.86
N GLN A 141 20.75 32.88 -2.70
CA GLN A 141 20.29 33.72 -3.79
C GLN A 141 21.40 34.70 -4.23
N PHE A 142 21.52 34.93 -5.53
CA PHE A 142 22.27 36.06 -6.09
C PHE A 142 21.32 36.92 -6.93
N GLY A 143 21.12 38.18 -6.53
CA GLY A 143 20.17 39.10 -7.19
C GLY A 143 18.71 38.69 -7.03
N ASP A 144 17.88 38.93 -8.06
CA ASP A 144 16.43 38.66 -8.02
C ASP A 144 16.04 37.21 -8.39
N ALA A 145 17.01 36.31 -8.58
CA ALA A 145 16.72 34.92 -8.98
C ALA A 145 16.03 34.13 -7.87
N PRO A 146 15.07 33.23 -8.15
CA PRO A 146 14.48 32.38 -7.11
C PRO A 146 15.53 31.48 -6.45
N SER A 147 15.38 31.25 -5.14
CA SER A 147 16.25 30.31 -4.41
C SER A 147 16.11 28.90 -4.97
N ARG A 148 17.24 28.19 -5.13
CA ARG A 148 17.26 26.81 -5.61
C ARG A 148 17.52 25.84 -4.46
N VAL A 149 17.13 24.59 -4.65
CA VAL A 149 17.37 23.51 -3.69
C VAL A 149 18.38 22.53 -4.27
N ARG A 150 19.49 22.32 -3.57
CA ARG A 150 20.42 21.22 -3.84
C ARG A 150 19.99 19.99 -3.06
N VAL A 151 19.87 18.87 -3.74
CA VAL A 151 19.48 17.57 -3.22
C VAL A 151 20.71 16.68 -3.25
N SER A 152 21.02 16.01 -2.14
CA SER A 152 22.17 15.09 -2.04
C SER A 152 21.70 13.66 -1.82
N PHE A 153 22.44 12.72 -2.41
CA PHE A 153 22.17 11.28 -2.31
C PHE A 153 23.36 10.54 -1.66
N ARG A 154 23.08 9.37 -1.09
CA ARG A 154 24.09 8.57 -0.38
C ARG A 154 25.28 8.11 -1.23
N ASP A 155 25.12 8.07 -2.54
CA ASP A 155 26.20 7.72 -3.48
C ASP A 155 27.14 8.91 -3.76
N GLY A 156 26.94 10.05 -3.09
CA GLY A 156 27.73 11.27 -3.26
C GLY A 156 27.27 12.15 -4.43
N THR A 157 26.30 11.69 -5.22
CA THR A 157 25.74 12.51 -6.31
C THR A 157 24.80 13.58 -5.76
N VAL A 158 24.62 14.64 -6.55
CA VAL A 158 23.73 15.75 -6.24
C VAL A 158 22.88 16.11 -7.46
N ASP A 159 21.75 16.75 -7.22
CA ASP A 159 20.94 17.40 -8.24
C ASP A 159 20.33 18.69 -7.69
N GLU A 160 19.90 19.60 -8.57
CA GLU A 160 19.34 20.90 -8.20
C GLU A 160 17.94 21.09 -8.81
N CYS A 161 17.05 21.74 -8.06
CA CYS A 161 15.68 22.00 -8.45
C CYS A 161 15.16 23.33 -7.88
N ASP A 162 14.00 23.74 -8.36
CA ASP A 162 13.28 24.92 -7.86
C ASP A 162 12.25 24.52 -6.78
N LEU A 163 11.78 23.27 -6.83
CA LEU A 163 10.88 22.70 -5.82
C LEU A 163 11.29 21.27 -5.48
N LEU A 164 11.55 21.01 -4.19
CA LEU A 164 11.76 19.68 -3.65
C LEU A 164 10.49 19.18 -2.96
N ILE A 165 10.00 18.01 -3.37
CA ILE A 165 8.87 17.32 -2.75
C ILE A 165 9.37 16.01 -2.15
N SER A 166 9.25 15.85 -0.82
CA SER A 166 9.55 14.58 -0.17
C SER A 166 8.30 13.72 -0.02
N ALA A 167 8.34 12.54 -0.64
CA ALA A 167 7.36 11.47 -0.53
C ALA A 167 8.01 10.16 0.01
N GLU A 168 9.00 10.30 0.89
CA GLU A 168 9.84 9.22 1.43
C GLU A 168 9.11 8.23 2.36
N GLY A 169 7.93 8.60 2.86
CA GLY A 169 7.13 7.77 3.78
C GLY A 169 7.62 7.81 5.24
N SER A 170 7.45 6.69 5.96
CA SER A 170 7.58 6.62 7.43
C SER A 170 8.99 6.80 7.99
N VAL A 171 10.00 6.90 7.13
CA VAL A 171 11.40 7.15 7.51
C VAL A 171 11.94 8.42 6.82
N SER A 172 11.05 9.36 6.52
CA SER A 172 11.39 10.60 5.82
C SER A 172 12.47 11.38 6.56
N LYS A 173 13.61 11.56 5.89
CA LYS A 173 14.68 12.42 6.40
C LYS A 173 14.32 13.88 6.26
N ALA A 174 13.63 14.25 5.16
CA ALA A 174 13.18 15.62 4.98
C ALA A 174 12.32 16.08 6.16
N ASN A 175 11.40 15.23 6.66
CA ASN A 175 10.58 15.51 7.84
C ASN A 175 11.42 15.87 9.09
N THR A 176 12.52 15.16 9.32
CA THR A 176 13.44 15.44 10.44
C THR A 176 14.24 16.72 10.17
N GLN A 177 14.77 16.86 8.95
CA GLN A 177 15.64 17.98 8.58
C GLN A 177 14.91 19.33 8.65
N ILE A 178 13.62 19.38 8.29
CA ILE A 178 12.80 20.60 8.37
C ILE A 178 12.29 20.90 9.80
N GLY A 179 12.62 20.03 10.77
CA GLY A 179 12.24 20.19 12.17
C GLY A 179 10.83 19.71 12.54
N LEU A 180 10.04 19.15 11.60
CA LEU A 180 8.69 18.65 11.92
C LEU A 180 8.73 17.51 12.94
N ASN A 181 9.63 16.54 12.75
CA ASN A 181 9.88 15.43 13.68
C ASN A 181 8.61 14.72 14.19
N ASN A 182 7.56 14.66 13.37
CA ASN A 182 6.22 14.22 13.78
C ASN A 182 5.86 12.80 13.29
N ILE A 183 6.79 12.13 12.62
CA ILE A 183 6.65 10.71 12.26
C ILE A 183 7.22 9.87 13.42
N VAL A 184 6.33 9.38 14.28
CA VAL A 184 6.70 8.60 15.46
C VAL A 184 6.44 7.12 15.22
N GLN A 185 7.46 6.29 15.40
CA GLN A 185 7.31 4.83 15.39
C GLN A 185 6.55 4.39 16.64
N LEU A 186 5.38 3.79 16.45
CA LEU A 186 4.66 3.14 17.54
C LEU A 186 5.39 1.85 17.96
N ARG A 187 5.60 1.67 19.27
CA ARG A 187 6.42 0.57 19.83
C ARG A 187 5.65 -0.46 20.67
N GLY A 188 4.36 -0.28 20.93
CA GLY A 188 3.63 -1.16 21.86
C GLY A 188 3.08 -2.48 21.28
N ARG A 189 3.31 -2.77 20.00
CA ARG A 189 2.74 -3.95 19.33
C ARG A 189 3.66 -4.46 18.23
N TRP A 190 3.60 -5.77 18.01
CA TRP A 190 4.15 -6.43 16.85
C TRP A 190 3.03 -6.86 15.92
N VAL A 191 3.29 -6.80 14.61
CA VAL A 191 2.34 -7.29 13.59
C VAL A 191 3.05 -8.33 12.76
N PHE A 192 2.55 -9.56 12.82
CA PHE A 192 2.92 -10.64 11.93
C PHE A 192 1.93 -10.64 10.78
N LEU A 193 2.40 -10.72 9.54
CA LEU A 193 1.54 -10.70 8.38
C LEU A 193 2.04 -11.68 7.34
N ALA A 194 1.10 -12.27 6.60
CA ALA A 194 1.42 -13.06 5.44
C ALA A 194 0.35 -12.89 4.37
N LYS A 195 0.74 -13.23 3.15
CA LYS A 195 -0.14 -13.30 2.00
C LYS A 195 0.04 -14.65 1.32
N GLY A 196 -1.07 -15.29 0.94
CA GLY A 196 -1.09 -16.51 0.14
C GLY A 196 -1.94 -16.34 -1.11
N SER A 197 -1.63 -17.12 -2.16
CA SER A 197 -2.51 -17.25 -3.34
C SER A 197 -3.85 -17.88 -2.93
N LEU A 198 -4.94 -17.39 -3.52
CA LEU A 198 -6.32 -17.76 -3.21
C LEU A 198 -7.09 -18.24 -4.45
N PRO A 199 -6.76 -19.42 -5.01
CA PRO A 199 -7.58 -20.07 -6.03
C PRO A 199 -8.94 -20.47 -5.46
N ALA A 200 -9.90 -20.76 -6.34
CA ALA A 200 -11.30 -21.07 -6.04
C ALA A 200 -11.43 -22.18 -5.00
N GLU A 201 -10.64 -23.24 -5.15
CA GLU A 201 -10.64 -24.37 -4.22
C GLU A 201 -10.30 -23.93 -2.79
N LYS A 202 -9.31 -23.06 -2.63
CA LYS A 202 -8.95 -22.52 -1.31
C LYS A 202 -10.00 -21.56 -0.79
N LEU A 203 -10.56 -20.70 -1.66
CA LEU A 203 -11.64 -19.78 -1.28
C LEU A 203 -12.83 -20.55 -0.71
N MET A 204 -13.26 -21.65 -1.36
CA MET A 204 -14.40 -22.47 -0.93
C MET A 204 -14.18 -23.19 0.40
N ARG A 205 -12.92 -23.39 0.81
CA ARG A 205 -12.55 -23.97 2.11
C ARG A 205 -12.52 -22.93 3.24
N LEU A 206 -12.56 -21.64 2.93
CA LEU A 206 -12.60 -20.58 3.94
C LEU A 206 -13.97 -20.52 4.61
N THR A 207 -13.97 -20.06 5.85
CA THR A 207 -15.20 -19.85 6.63
C THR A 207 -16.16 -18.90 5.90
N PRO A 208 -17.48 -19.06 6.11
CA PRO A 208 -18.47 -18.13 5.57
C PRO A 208 -18.16 -16.66 5.89
N GLU A 209 -17.60 -16.38 7.08
CA GLU A 209 -17.28 -15.04 7.57
C GLU A 209 -16.20 -14.37 6.71
N VAL A 210 -15.09 -15.06 6.42
CA VAL A 210 -14.01 -14.53 5.56
C VAL A 210 -14.47 -14.39 4.12
N ARG A 211 -15.35 -15.29 3.66
CA ARG A 211 -15.97 -15.20 2.33
C ARG A 211 -16.99 -14.09 2.21
N GLN A 212 -17.49 -13.51 3.30
CA GLN A 212 -18.49 -12.44 3.29
C GLN A 212 -17.87 -11.04 3.31
N ALA A 213 -16.88 -10.82 4.17
CA ALA A 213 -16.28 -9.51 4.40
C ALA A 213 -14.87 -9.66 4.99
N PRO A 214 -14.04 -8.60 4.99
CA PRO A 214 -12.87 -8.57 5.84
C PRO A 214 -13.29 -8.83 7.29
N MET A 215 -12.50 -9.62 7.99
CA MET A 215 -12.81 -10.07 9.34
C MET A 215 -11.78 -9.51 10.32
N MET A 216 -12.25 -9.09 11.49
CA MET A 216 -11.40 -8.81 12.65
C MET A 216 -11.84 -9.67 13.83
N VAL A 217 -10.91 -10.39 14.44
CA VAL A 217 -11.11 -11.13 15.68
C VAL A 217 -10.25 -10.48 16.76
N ILE A 218 -10.86 -10.18 17.91
CA ILE A 218 -10.19 -9.43 18.99
C ILE A 218 -10.38 -10.14 20.32
N LYS A 219 -9.28 -10.35 21.04
CA LYS A 219 -9.28 -10.79 22.44
C LYS A 219 -8.00 -10.35 23.14
N ASP A 220 -8.14 -9.79 24.34
CA ASP A 220 -7.01 -9.42 25.21
C ASP A 220 -5.93 -8.57 24.50
N GLY A 221 -6.36 -7.67 23.62
CA GLY A 221 -5.46 -6.79 22.85
C GLY A 221 -4.79 -7.45 21.63
N ILE A 222 -4.94 -8.77 21.44
CA ILE A 222 -4.56 -9.47 20.21
C ILE A 222 -5.64 -9.23 19.16
N VAL A 223 -5.22 -8.85 17.96
CA VAL A 223 -6.12 -8.55 16.84
C VAL A 223 -5.69 -9.35 15.62
N LEU A 224 -6.54 -10.27 15.17
CA LEU A 224 -6.36 -10.98 13.91
C LEU A 224 -7.24 -10.34 12.85
N PHE A 225 -6.62 -9.91 11.75
CA PHE A 225 -7.30 -9.40 10.57
C PHE A 225 -7.15 -10.41 9.43
N TYR A 226 -8.25 -10.71 8.75
CA TYR A 226 -8.29 -11.49 7.52
C TYR A 226 -8.99 -10.71 6.41
N SER A 227 -8.47 -10.79 5.19
CA SER A 227 -9.14 -10.25 4.02
C SER A 227 -8.77 -11.02 2.77
N ALA A 228 -9.78 -11.41 2.00
CA ALA A 228 -9.59 -11.81 0.62
C ALA A 228 -9.40 -10.58 -0.28
N TYR A 229 -8.63 -10.75 -1.34
CA TYR A 229 -8.51 -9.86 -2.48
C TYR A 229 -8.86 -10.65 -3.74
N LEU A 230 -10.00 -10.32 -4.35
CA LEU A 230 -10.55 -11.01 -5.51
C LEU A 230 -10.79 -9.98 -6.63
N PRO A 231 -9.75 -9.58 -7.38
CA PRO A 231 -9.90 -8.64 -8.50
C PRO A 231 -10.70 -9.25 -9.64
N ASP A 232 -11.47 -8.41 -10.32
CA ASP A 232 -12.12 -8.80 -11.57
C ASP A 232 -11.02 -9.18 -12.58
N GLY A 233 -11.24 -10.22 -13.38
CA GLY A 233 -10.32 -10.70 -14.42
C GLY A 233 -9.69 -9.55 -15.20
N PHE A 234 -8.39 -9.29 -15.01
CA PHE A 234 -7.69 -8.20 -15.71
C PHE A 234 -7.26 -8.63 -17.11
N ARG A 235 -7.32 -9.93 -17.39
CA ARG A 235 -7.23 -10.51 -18.74
C ARG A 235 -8.64 -10.78 -19.25
N THR A 236 -8.88 -10.31 -20.47
CA THR A 236 -10.09 -10.47 -21.30
C THR A 236 -11.04 -11.54 -20.80
N LYS A 237 -12.27 -11.16 -20.42
CA LYS A 237 -13.38 -12.12 -20.30
C LYS A 237 -13.42 -12.92 -21.59
N ASP A 238 -13.10 -14.20 -21.52
CA ASP A 238 -13.42 -15.13 -22.58
C ASP A 238 -14.95 -15.11 -22.72
N PRO A 239 -15.52 -14.72 -23.87
CA PRO A 239 -16.96 -14.74 -24.08
C PRO A 239 -17.58 -16.15 -23.92
N ASP A 240 -16.74 -17.19 -23.99
CA ASP A 240 -17.14 -18.61 -23.89
C ASP A 240 -16.98 -19.21 -22.49
N ALA A 241 -16.69 -18.40 -21.46
CA ALA A 241 -16.56 -18.85 -20.07
C ALA A 241 -17.80 -19.64 -19.60
N LYS A 242 -17.62 -20.93 -19.33
CA LYS A 242 -18.71 -21.85 -18.97
C LYS A 242 -19.23 -21.56 -17.56
N GLN A 243 -20.53 -21.78 -17.33
CA GLN A 243 -21.14 -21.77 -15.99
C GLN A 243 -20.38 -22.74 -15.07
N GLY A 244 -19.65 -22.18 -14.10
CA GLY A 244 -18.78 -22.92 -13.18
C GLY A 244 -17.41 -22.25 -12.95
N GLU A 245 -16.99 -21.33 -13.81
CA GLU A 245 -15.76 -20.54 -13.63
C GLU A 245 -15.96 -19.40 -12.63
N VAL A 246 -14.95 -19.19 -11.76
CA VAL A 246 -14.93 -18.11 -10.77
C VAL A 246 -14.78 -16.76 -11.49
N ASP A 247 -15.63 -15.78 -11.15
CA ASP A 247 -15.66 -14.44 -11.75
C ASP A 247 -14.55 -13.50 -11.20
N TYR A 248 -13.36 -14.04 -10.92
CA TYR A 248 -12.19 -13.27 -10.46
C TYR A 248 -10.88 -13.82 -11.02
N ASP A 249 -9.85 -12.97 -11.04
CA ASP A 249 -8.50 -13.33 -11.51
C ASP A 249 -7.76 -14.17 -10.46
N GLU A 250 -7.65 -15.49 -10.66
CA GLU A 250 -7.00 -16.39 -9.70
C GLU A 250 -5.50 -16.16 -9.54
N ASP A 251 -4.81 -15.69 -10.59
CA ASP A 251 -3.37 -15.39 -10.56
C ASP A 251 -3.07 -14.20 -9.65
N LEU A 252 -4.00 -13.25 -9.57
CA LEU A 252 -3.90 -12.08 -8.70
C LEU A 252 -4.59 -12.26 -7.35
N ALA A 253 -5.50 -13.23 -7.25
CA ALA A 253 -6.28 -13.47 -6.04
C ALA A 253 -5.39 -13.89 -4.88
N SER A 254 -5.64 -13.27 -3.73
CA SER A 254 -4.86 -13.55 -2.54
C SER A 254 -5.67 -13.44 -1.26
N LEU A 255 -5.24 -14.20 -0.26
CA LEU A 255 -5.67 -14.05 1.12
C LEU A 255 -4.56 -13.34 1.88
N PHE A 256 -4.91 -12.27 2.55
CA PHE A 256 -4.03 -11.55 3.46
C PHE A 256 -4.49 -11.75 4.90
N TRP A 257 -3.54 -12.00 5.80
CA TRP A 257 -3.80 -11.96 7.22
C TRP A 257 -2.74 -11.17 7.97
N GLY A 258 -3.15 -10.58 9.08
CA GLY A 258 -2.28 -9.85 9.99
C GLY A 258 -2.68 -10.14 11.44
N LEU A 259 -1.76 -10.65 12.24
CA LEU A 259 -1.93 -10.86 13.67
C LEU A 259 -1.12 -9.78 14.42
N GLN A 260 -1.84 -8.87 15.06
CA GLN A 260 -1.26 -7.87 15.95
C GLN A 260 -1.23 -8.43 17.37
N ILE A 261 -0.07 -8.37 18.01
CA ILE A 261 0.15 -8.88 19.37
C ILE A 261 0.78 -7.75 20.20
N PRO A 262 0.26 -7.47 21.42
CA PRO A 262 0.89 -6.60 22.39
C PRO A 262 2.37 -6.97 22.65
N GLN A 263 3.24 -5.97 22.79
CA GLN A 263 4.68 -6.18 22.92
C GLN A 263 5.05 -7.07 24.13
N ASP A 264 4.33 -6.94 25.23
CA ASP A 264 4.49 -7.72 26.46
C ASP A 264 4.13 -9.22 26.31
N LEU A 265 3.39 -9.57 25.26
CA LEU A 265 3.08 -10.96 24.90
C LEU A 265 4.05 -11.55 23.87
N CYS A 266 5.02 -10.75 23.41
CA CYS A 266 6.04 -11.14 22.46
C CYS A 266 7.40 -11.37 23.14
N PRO A 267 8.29 -12.19 22.56
CA PRO A 267 9.68 -12.22 22.99
C PRO A 267 10.35 -10.84 22.74
N GLU A 268 11.51 -10.61 23.36
CA GLU A 268 12.24 -9.34 23.25
C GLU A 268 12.48 -8.90 21.79
N ASP A 269 12.83 -9.86 20.93
CA ASP A 269 12.97 -9.63 19.48
C ASP A 269 12.23 -10.69 18.65
N PRO A 270 10.96 -10.46 18.30
CA PRO A 270 10.16 -11.38 17.50
C PRO A 270 10.69 -11.63 16.09
N ARG A 271 11.62 -10.81 15.59
CA ARG A 271 12.25 -11.02 14.28
C ARG A 271 13.13 -12.26 14.28
N LYS A 272 13.70 -12.61 15.45
CA LYS A 272 14.59 -13.76 15.65
C LYS A 272 13.87 -15.09 15.86
N LEU A 273 12.53 -15.09 15.92
CA LEU A 273 11.74 -16.32 16.00
C LEU A 273 12.04 -17.21 14.77
N GLU A 274 12.41 -18.47 15.04
CA GLU A 274 12.65 -19.49 14.01
C GLU A 274 11.37 -19.77 13.22
N ASN A 275 10.27 -20.08 13.93
CA ASN A 275 8.96 -20.33 13.33
C ASN A 275 7.93 -19.29 13.79
N LYS A 276 7.78 -18.22 13.00
CA LYS A 276 6.84 -17.13 13.27
C LYS A 276 5.39 -17.55 13.16
N ILE A 277 5.07 -18.52 12.29
CA ILE A 277 3.71 -19.02 12.10
C ILE A 277 3.27 -19.83 13.31
N GLU A 278 4.12 -20.74 13.79
CA GLU A 278 3.84 -21.53 15.01
C GLU A 278 3.66 -20.63 16.23
N PHE A 279 4.48 -19.59 16.38
CA PHE A 279 4.27 -18.57 17.40
C PHE A 279 2.89 -17.89 17.27
N CYS A 280 2.48 -17.51 16.07
CA CYS A 280 1.16 -16.92 15.85
C CYS A 280 0.02 -17.88 16.21
N LEU A 281 0.14 -19.15 15.80
CA LEU A 281 -0.84 -20.20 16.08
C LEU A 281 -0.96 -20.48 17.59
N ASP A 282 0.15 -20.51 18.33
CA ASP A 282 0.12 -20.66 19.80
C ASP A 282 -0.68 -19.53 20.47
N LYS A 283 -0.54 -18.28 19.97
CA LYS A 283 -1.27 -17.13 20.52
C LYS A 283 -2.78 -17.19 20.30
N ILE A 284 -3.23 -17.89 19.27
CA ILE A 284 -4.65 -18.03 18.93
C ILE A 284 -5.18 -19.45 19.13
N LYS A 285 -4.42 -20.36 19.75
CA LYS A 285 -4.78 -21.79 19.88
C LYS A 285 -6.09 -22.09 20.60
N THR A 286 -6.60 -21.14 21.37
CA THR A 286 -7.87 -21.25 22.11
C THR A 286 -9.05 -20.64 21.37
N TRP A 287 -8.79 -20.03 20.21
CA TRP A 287 -9.81 -19.46 19.35
C TRP A 287 -10.40 -20.57 18.46
N ASP A 288 -11.45 -20.24 17.72
CA ASP A 288 -12.11 -21.18 16.82
C ASP A 288 -11.06 -21.82 15.88
N PRO A 289 -11.01 -23.16 15.76
CA PRO A 289 -10.00 -23.86 14.96
C PRO A 289 -10.11 -23.60 13.45
N GLN A 290 -11.16 -22.91 12.99
CA GLN A 290 -11.30 -22.46 11.62
C GLN A 290 -10.54 -21.15 11.32
N LEU A 291 -10.02 -20.46 12.35
CA LEU A 291 -9.19 -19.25 12.24
C LEU A 291 -7.71 -19.57 11.99
#